data_AF-A0A1D7QQI3-F1
#
_entry.id   AF-A0A1D7QQI3-F1
#
_cell.length_a   1.000
_cell.length_b   1.000
_cell.length_c   1.000
_cell.angle_alpha   90.00
_cell.angle_beta   90.00
_cell.angle_gamma   90.00
#
_symmetry.space_group_name_H-M   'P 1'
#
loop_
_entity.id
_entity.type
_entity.pdbx_description
1 polymer ?
#
loop_
_entity_poly.entity_id
_entity_poly.type
_entity_poly.pdbx_seq_one_letter_code
_entity_poly.pdbx_strand_id
1 'polypeptide(L)'
;MLILATLAPDISFAQAIKKDGNPIITDKFTADPAAMVYKGSVYLYTGHDEAPDSKNFYEMKEWLVYSSADMLNWKAHPSPLNVKAFEWAKGDAWASQVIERNGKFYWYVAVEHQKGGKAIGIAVADHPLGPFKDAVGKALVTNEMTTSSKISWDDIDPSVIIDDDGQAYLFWGNTACYYAKLKENMLEFDGPVNTVQGLPKFTEAPWIHKRNGWYYLSYAVEFPEKIAYSMSKNINGPWTYKGILNEIAGNSNTNHQSIIQFKGKDYFIYHNGAINPNGGSYRRSVCIDRLYYNKDGSMKKIIMTTEGIK
;
A
#
# COMPACT_ATOMS: atom_id res chain seq x y z
N MET A 1 51.20 25.23 -4.92
CA MET A 1 50.33 25.09 -3.74
C MET A 1 48.92 24.93 -4.27
N LEU A 2 48.45 23.68 -4.42
CA LEU A 2 47.16 23.37 -5.04
C LEU A 2 46.16 23.11 -3.90
N ILE A 3 45.20 24.01 -3.72
CA ILE A 3 44.14 23.84 -2.71
C ILE A 3 43.11 22.87 -3.30
N LEU A 4 43.09 21.63 -2.81
CA LEU A 4 41.95 20.74 -3.00
C LEU A 4 40.79 21.26 -2.16
N ALA A 5 39.78 21.82 -2.80
CA ALA A 5 38.48 22.06 -2.18
C ALA A 5 37.75 20.71 -2.07
N THR A 6 37.73 20.15 -0.86
CA THR A 6 36.85 19.03 -0.52
C THR A 6 35.42 19.58 -0.43
N LEU A 7 34.59 19.29 -1.43
CA LEU A 7 33.14 19.48 -1.35
C LEU A 7 32.60 18.52 -0.31
N ALA A 8 32.18 19.05 0.84
CA ALA A 8 31.37 18.30 1.79
C ALA A 8 30.02 17.94 1.14
N PRO A 9 29.44 16.76 1.41
CA PRO A 9 28.09 16.47 0.94
C PRO A 9 27.12 17.43 1.63
N ASP A 10 26.28 18.11 0.85
CA ASP A 10 25.13 18.84 1.36
C ASP A 10 24.18 17.84 2.03
N ILE A 11 24.30 17.71 3.35
CA ILE A 11 23.30 17.04 4.18
C ILE A 11 22.13 18.01 4.30
N SER A 12 21.26 18.02 3.28
CA SER A 12 19.93 18.60 3.40
C SER A 12 19.21 17.88 4.55
N PHE A 13 19.08 18.55 5.69
CA PHE A 13 18.21 18.11 6.77
C PHE A 13 16.77 18.14 6.26
N ALA A 14 16.27 17.00 5.77
CA ALA A 14 14.86 16.87 5.46
C ALA A 14 14.08 17.19 6.75
N GLN A 15 13.33 18.29 6.71
CA GLN A 15 12.59 18.81 7.84
C GLN A 15 11.48 17.82 8.21
N ALA A 16 11.40 17.44 9.48
CA ALA A 16 10.31 16.61 9.95
C ALA A 16 8.99 17.38 9.78
N ILE A 17 8.02 16.76 9.11
CA ILE A 17 6.65 17.27 9.02
C ILE A 17 6.00 16.98 10.36
N LYS A 18 5.80 18.02 11.15
CA LYS A 18 5.04 17.97 12.39
C LYS A 18 3.66 18.56 12.12
N LYS A 19 2.65 17.70 12.11
CA LYS A 19 1.25 18.11 12.05
C LYS A 19 0.47 17.42 13.14
N ASP A 20 -0.39 18.20 13.78
CA ASP A 20 -1.36 17.67 14.73
C ASP A 20 -2.56 17.14 13.94
N GLY A 21 -2.74 15.82 13.98
CA GLY A 21 -3.89 15.14 13.40
C GLY A 21 -3.85 14.86 11.90
N ASN A 22 -5.02 14.50 11.36
CA ASN A 22 -5.19 14.03 10.00
C ASN A 22 -5.54 15.18 9.02
N PRO A 23 -5.15 15.07 7.74
CA PRO A 23 -4.18 14.11 7.17
C PRO A 23 -2.75 14.39 7.66
N ILE A 24 -1.91 13.36 7.74
CA ILE A 24 -0.58 13.43 8.34
C ILE A 24 0.49 14.09 7.46
N ILE A 25 0.25 14.13 6.14
CA ILE A 25 1.07 14.80 5.14
C ILE A 25 0.20 15.86 4.44
N THR A 26 0.72 17.08 4.29
CA THR A 26 -0.08 18.21 3.74
C THR A 26 0.60 19.03 2.67
N ASP A 27 1.91 18.86 2.48
CA ASP A 27 2.68 19.52 1.43
C ASP A 27 2.48 18.82 0.06
N LYS A 28 1.98 17.58 0.05
CA LYS A 28 1.69 16.78 -1.13
C LYS A 28 0.37 16.01 -0.97
N PHE A 29 -0.25 15.66 -2.09
CA PHE A 29 -1.35 14.69 -2.11
C PHE A 29 -0.76 13.27 -2.18
N THR A 30 -1.16 12.45 -1.22
CA THR A 30 -0.60 11.11 -0.99
C THR A 30 -1.72 10.09 -0.94
N ALA A 31 -1.59 9.01 -1.69
CA ALA A 31 -2.62 7.99 -1.83
C ALA A 31 -2.10 6.58 -1.56
N ASP A 32 -3.04 5.65 -1.48
CA ASP A 32 -2.82 4.19 -1.43
C ASP A 32 -1.70 3.78 -0.44
N PRO A 33 -1.87 4.10 0.86
CA PRO A 33 -0.78 3.97 1.83
C PRO A 33 -0.49 2.51 2.17
N ALA A 34 0.77 2.11 2.02
CA ALA A 34 1.30 0.87 2.58
C ALA A 34 2.42 1.18 3.57
N ALA A 35 2.33 0.61 4.77
CA ALA A 35 3.32 0.81 5.81
C ALA A 35 4.01 -0.49 6.24
N MET A 36 5.29 -0.36 6.60
CA MET A 36 6.13 -1.45 7.08
C MET A 36 6.91 -0.99 8.30
N VAL A 37 7.01 -1.84 9.32
CA VAL A 37 7.91 -1.61 10.47
C VAL A 37 9.26 -2.23 10.17
N TYR A 38 10.33 -1.44 10.26
CA TYR A 38 11.70 -1.92 10.10
C TYR A 38 12.65 -1.21 11.05
N LYS A 39 13.45 -1.99 11.80
CA LYS A 39 14.46 -1.51 12.76
C LYS A 39 13.99 -0.34 13.64
N GLY A 40 12.80 -0.49 14.24
CA GLY A 40 12.26 0.47 15.22
C GLY A 40 11.61 1.72 14.63
N SER A 41 11.48 1.81 13.30
CA SER A 41 10.74 2.87 12.62
C SER A 41 9.65 2.29 11.71
N VAL A 42 8.63 3.10 11.45
CA VAL A 42 7.64 2.85 10.40
C VAL A 42 8.09 3.56 9.14
N TYR A 43 8.04 2.85 8.02
CA TYR A 43 8.20 3.38 6.67
C TYR A 43 6.84 3.34 6.00
N LEU A 44 6.37 4.50 5.54
CA LEU A 44 5.10 4.69 4.86
C LEU A 44 5.38 5.00 3.39
N TYR A 45 4.87 4.15 2.51
CA TYR A 45 4.97 4.28 1.07
C TYR A 45 3.60 4.70 0.54
N THR A 46 3.57 5.68 -0.37
CA THR A 46 2.33 6.22 -0.92
C THR A 46 2.50 6.49 -2.39
N GLY A 47 1.43 6.40 -3.18
CA GLY A 47 1.39 7.06 -4.48
C GLY A 47 1.39 8.58 -4.33
N HIS A 48 1.92 9.29 -5.33
CA HIS A 48 1.84 10.75 -5.42
C HIS A 48 0.69 11.15 -6.35
N ASP A 49 -0.40 11.67 -5.78
CA ASP A 49 -1.50 12.22 -6.59
C ASP A 49 -1.07 13.59 -7.14
N GLU A 50 -0.93 13.71 -8.46
CA GLU A 50 -0.48 14.91 -9.17
C GLU A 50 -1.58 15.51 -10.08
N ALA A 51 -2.82 15.00 -10.00
CA ALA A 51 -3.89 15.44 -10.88
C ALA A 51 -4.17 16.95 -10.70
N PRO A 52 -4.13 17.75 -11.79
CA PRO A 52 -4.53 19.15 -11.72
C PRO A 52 -6.03 19.27 -11.47
N ASP A 53 -6.49 20.40 -10.96
CA ASP A 53 -7.91 20.64 -10.61
C ASP A 53 -8.86 20.47 -11.82
N SER A 54 -8.33 20.65 -13.03
CA SER A 54 -9.07 20.48 -14.29
C SER A 54 -9.22 19.01 -14.74
N LYS A 55 -8.54 18.07 -14.08
CA LYS A 55 -8.51 16.66 -14.47
C LYS A 55 -9.24 15.80 -13.43
N ASN A 56 -10.36 15.24 -13.87
CA ASN A 56 -11.16 14.31 -13.07
C ASN A 56 -10.71 12.85 -13.27
N PHE A 57 -9.40 12.62 -13.18
CA PHE A 57 -8.82 11.27 -13.22
C PHE A 57 -7.44 11.27 -12.56
N TYR A 58 -7.00 10.10 -12.07
CA TYR A 58 -5.69 9.94 -11.44
C TYR A 58 -4.55 10.37 -12.38
N GLU A 59 -3.56 11.03 -11.80
CA GLU A 59 -2.26 11.27 -12.44
C GLU A 59 -1.19 11.00 -11.39
N MET A 60 -0.48 9.90 -11.53
CA MET A 60 0.48 9.42 -10.53
C MET A 60 1.71 8.89 -11.26
N LYS A 61 2.88 9.51 -11.05
CA LYS A 61 4.10 9.14 -11.80
C LYS A 61 5.14 8.46 -10.91
N GLU A 62 5.06 8.70 -9.61
CA GLU A 62 6.04 8.24 -8.64
C GLU A 62 5.38 7.83 -7.33
N TRP A 63 6.14 7.08 -6.54
CA TRP A 63 5.82 6.79 -5.17
C TRP A 63 6.68 7.62 -4.23
N LEU A 64 6.12 8.00 -3.10
CA LEU A 64 6.79 8.74 -2.04
C LEU A 64 7.06 7.80 -0.87
N VAL A 65 8.10 8.13 -0.08
CA VAL A 65 8.38 7.42 1.17
C VAL A 65 8.61 8.39 2.31
N TYR A 66 8.00 8.07 3.43
CA TYR A 66 8.12 8.77 4.70
C TYR A 66 8.56 7.79 5.77
N SER A 67 9.22 8.27 6.82
CA SER A 67 9.52 7.44 7.99
C SER A 67 9.17 8.12 9.29
N SER A 68 8.72 7.36 10.28
CA SER A 68 8.46 7.85 11.63
C SER A 68 8.93 6.85 12.69
N ALA A 69 9.53 7.36 13.76
CA ALA A 69 9.91 6.56 14.93
C ALA A 69 8.82 6.54 16.01
N ASP A 70 7.77 7.37 15.88
CA ASP A 70 6.74 7.57 16.90
C ASP A 70 5.30 7.63 16.35
N MET A 71 5.14 7.49 15.04
CA MET A 71 3.90 7.64 14.26
C MET A 71 3.36 9.08 14.17
N LEU A 72 3.95 10.04 14.88
CA LEU A 72 3.49 11.43 14.95
C LEU A 72 4.33 12.34 14.06
N ASN A 73 5.65 12.20 14.14
CA ASN A 73 6.60 13.02 13.40
C ASN A 73 7.08 12.23 12.18
N TRP A 74 6.80 12.75 10.98
CA TRP A 74 7.12 12.07 9.73
C TRP A 74 8.26 12.80 9.01
N LYS A 75 9.34 12.07 8.72
CA LYS A 75 10.42 12.54 7.86
C LYS A 75 10.11 12.16 6.42
N ALA A 76 9.97 13.16 5.56
CA ALA A 76 9.91 12.95 4.12
C ALA A 76 11.29 12.59 3.57
N HIS A 77 11.34 11.69 2.59
CA HIS A 77 12.56 11.32 1.87
C HIS A 77 12.39 11.59 0.37
N PRO A 78 13.49 11.64 -0.41
CA PRO A 78 13.40 11.67 -1.86
C PRO A 78 12.54 10.51 -2.40
N SER A 79 11.79 10.75 -3.48
CA SER A 79 11.02 9.68 -4.14
C SER A 79 11.98 8.54 -4.51
N PRO A 80 11.74 7.33 -3.98
CA PRO A 80 12.68 6.22 -4.16
C PRO A 80 12.38 5.37 -5.41
N LEU A 81 11.23 5.60 -6.07
CA LEU A 81 10.76 4.85 -7.24
C LEU A 81 9.82 5.70 -8.11
N ASN A 82 10.05 5.68 -9.42
CA ASN A 82 9.18 6.27 -10.44
C ASN A 82 8.74 5.17 -11.42
N VAL A 83 7.54 5.28 -12.00
CA VAL A 83 7.03 4.28 -12.95
C VAL A 83 7.95 4.03 -14.14
N LYS A 84 8.73 5.05 -14.55
CA LYS A 84 9.75 4.94 -15.61
C LYS A 84 10.89 3.97 -15.30
N ALA A 85 11.03 3.52 -14.05
CA ALA A 85 11.98 2.46 -13.70
C ALA A 85 11.62 1.10 -14.33
N PHE A 86 10.37 0.92 -14.76
CA PHE A 86 9.87 -0.27 -15.44
C PHE A 86 9.75 0.01 -16.94
N GLU A 87 10.71 -0.45 -17.73
CA GLU A 87 10.75 -0.18 -19.19
C GLU A 87 9.54 -0.76 -19.95
N TRP A 88 8.86 -1.74 -19.37
CA TRP A 88 7.66 -2.39 -19.92
C TRP A 88 6.35 -1.72 -19.47
N ALA A 89 6.41 -0.77 -18.53
CA ALA A 89 5.24 -0.03 -18.05
C ALA A 89 4.99 1.22 -18.90
N LYS A 90 3.72 1.60 -19.04
CA LYS A 90 3.28 2.81 -19.75
C LYS A 90 3.13 3.99 -18.79
N GLY A 91 2.68 3.74 -17.57
CA GLY A 91 2.41 4.79 -16.59
C GLY A 91 1.67 4.26 -15.36
N ASP A 92 1.06 5.19 -14.62
CA ASP A 92 0.21 4.94 -13.46
C ASP A 92 0.92 4.32 -12.24
N ALA A 93 1.53 5.16 -11.40
CA ALA A 93 2.08 4.76 -10.11
C ALA A 93 0.97 4.53 -9.06
N TRP A 94 0.16 3.48 -9.24
CA TRP A 94 -1.00 3.15 -8.40
C TRP A 94 -0.60 2.40 -7.11
N ALA A 95 -1.58 1.83 -6.40
CA ALA A 95 -1.40 1.13 -5.14
C ALA A 95 -0.25 0.12 -5.15
N SER A 96 0.41 -0.02 -4.02
CA SER A 96 1.65 -0.79 -3.89
C SER A 96 1.89 -1.23 -2.45
N GLN A 97 2.73 -2.24 -2.25
CA GLN A 97 3.17 -2.63 -0.91
C GLN A 97 4.66 -3.04 -0.91
N VAL A 98 5.38 -2.61 0.13
CA VAL A 98 6.76 -3.02 0.40
C VAL A 98 6.81 -4.05 1.52
N ILE A 99 7.66 -5.07 1.35
CA ILE A 99 8.01 -6.03 2.39
C ILE A 99 9.51 -6.29 2.42
N GLU A 100 10.06 -6.53 3.62
CA GLU A 100 11.46 -6.93 3.80
C GLU A 100 11.58 -8.45 3.85
N ARG A 101 12.61 -8.99 3.19
CA ARG A 101 13.04 -10.38 3.34
C ARG A 101 14.54 -10.47 3.13
N ASN A 102 15.24 -11.13 4.06
CA ASN A 102 16.67 -11.45 3.95
C ASN A 102 17.56 -10.23 3.65
N GLY A 103 17.26 -9.07 4.24
CA GLY A 103 18.01 -7.83 4.07
C GLY A 103 17.72 -7.07 2.78
N LYS A 104 16.75 -7.51 1.97
CA LYS A 104 16.28 -6.84 0.77
C LYS A 104 14.83 -6.37 0.95
N PHE A 105 14.46 -5.34 0.21
CA PHE A 105 13.13 -4.75 0.22
C PHE A 105 12.49 -4.94 -1.14
N TYR A 106 11.34 -5.61 -1.15
CA TYR A 106 10.59 -5.94 -2.36
C TYR A 106 9.35 -5.07 -2.40
N TRP A 107 9.20 -4.31 -3.48
CA TRP A 107 8.09 -3.40 -3.69
C TRP A 107 7.22 -3.88 -4.85
N TYR A 108 6.04 -4.39 -4.52
CA TYR A 108 5.04 -4.79 -5.49
C TYR A 108 4.21 -3.57 -5.87
N VAL A 109 4.11 -3.27 -7.16
CA VAL A 109 3.48 -2.03 -7.66
C VAL A 109 2.45 -2.33 -8.74
N ALA A 110 1.27 -1.71 -8.66
CA ALA A 110 0.29 -1.70 -9.74
C ALA A 110 0.63 -0.60 -10.75
N VAL A 111 0.68 -0.95 -12.04
CA VAL A 111 1.00 -0.04 -13.14
C VAL A 111 0.17 -0.34 -14.39
N GLU A 112 0.07 0.61 -15.33
CA GLU A 112 -0.44 0.32 -16.68
C GLU A 112 0.66 -0.33 -17.53
N HIS A 113 0.37 -1.47 -18.14
CA HIS A 113 1.30 -2.18 -19.01
C HIS A 113 1.31 -1.61 -20.43
N GLN A 114 2.46 -1.56 -21.12
CA GLN A 114 2.54 -1.02 -22.50
C GLN A 114 1.73 -1.80 -23.54
N LYS A 115 1.49 -3.09 -23.28
CA LYS A 115 0.63 -3.95 -24.13
C LYS A 115 -0.87 -3.80 -23.83
N GLY A 116 -1.25 -2.89 -22.93
CA GLY A 116 -2.62 -2.72 -22.45
C GLY A 116 -2.89 -3.49 -21.17
N GLY A 117 -3.91 -3.04 -20.43
CA GLY A 117 -4.31 -3.60 -19.14
C GLY A 117 -3.42 -3.14 -17.97
N LYS A 118 -3.91 -3.39 -16.76
CA LYS A 118 -3.13 -3.24 -15.53
C LYS A 118 -2.26 -4.46 -15.30
N ALA A 119 -1.18 -4.25 -14.57
CA ALA A 119 -0.18 -5.25 -14.28
C ALA A 119 0.48 -4.96 -12.92
N ILE A 120 1.09 -6.00 -12.33
CA ILE A 120 1.87 -5.88 -11.10
C ILE A 120 3.33 -6.12 -11.42
N GLY A 121 4.17 -5.13 -11.11
CA GLY A 121 5.63 -5.21 -11.17
C GLY A 121 6.26 -5.43 -9.80
N ILE A 122 7.58 -5.68 -9.79
CA ILE A 122 8.37 -5.80 -8.56
C ILE A 122 9.64 -4.99 -8.71
N ALA A 123 9.88 -4.06 -7.79
CA ALA A 123 11.18 -3.43 -7.62
C ALA A 123 11.90 -3.96 -6.37
N VAL A 124 13.23 -3.94 -6.38
CA VAL A 124 14.07 -4.37 -5.25
C VAL A 124 15.07 -3.29 -4.84
N ALA A 125 15.33 -3.20 -3.53
CA ALA A 125 16.36 -2.35 -2.95
C ALA A 125 17.07 -3.03 -1.77
N ASP A 126 18.23 -2.48 -1.40
CA ASP A 126 19.04 -2.92 -0.26
C ASP A 126 18.73 -2.13 1.03
N HIS A 127 17.89 -1.11 0.91
CA HIS A 127 17.49 -0.20 1.98
C HIS A 127 16.01 0.17 1.79
N PRO A 128 15.21 0.39 2.85
CA PRO A 128 13.79 0.75 2.72
C PRO A 128 13.55 2.08 2.00
N LEU A 129 14.59 2.91 1.88
CA LEU A 129 14.54 4.19 1.16
C LEU A 129 15.06 4.09 -0.29
N GLY A 130 15.28 2.87 -0.79
CA GLY A 130 15.84 2.66 -2.12
C GLY A 130 17.36 2.86 -2.18
N PRO A 131 17.91 3.12 -3.38
CA PRO A 131 17.18 3.24 -4.64
C PRO A 131 16.54 1.92 -5.05
N PHE A 132 15.26 1.94 -5.44
CA PHE A 132 14.58 0.77 -5.99
C PHE A 132 14.81 0.68 -7.50
N LYS A 133 14.92 -0.54 -8.01
CA LYS A 133 15.06 -0.85 -9.44
C LYS A 133 14.16 -2.02 -9.80
N ASP A 134 13.67 -2.07 -11.04
CA ASP A 134 12.95 -3.23 -11.56
C ASP A 134 13.79 -4.50 -11.31
N ALA A 135 13.21 -5.44 -10.58
CA ALA A 135 13.88 -6.65 -10.13
C ALA A 135 13.88 -7.76 -11.19
N VAL A 136 12.99 -7.67 -12.20
CA VAL A 136 12.71 -8.78 -13.12
C VAL A 136 12.84 -8.36 -14.59
N GLY A 137 12.55 -7.09 -14.92
CA GLY A 137 12.53 -6.59 -16.31
C GLY A 137 11.22 -6.91 -17.07
N LYS A 138 10.20 -7.40 -16.36
CA LYS A 138 8.84 -7.67 -16.86
C LYS A 138 7.85 -7.65 -15.68
N ALA A 139 6.56 -7.57 -15.99
CA ALA A 139 5.51 -7.74 -14.99
C ALA A 139 5.54 -9.15 -14.34
N LEU A 140 5.26 -9.22 -13.04
CA LEU A 140 4.97 -10.45 -12.32
C LEU A 140 3.55 -10.95 -12.65
N VAL A 141 2.59 -10.03 -12.71
CA VAL A 141 1.19 -10.30 -13.08
C VAL A 141 0.84 -9.46 -14.31
N THR A 142 0.27 -10.09 -15.33
CA THR A 142 -0.34 -9.42 -16.49
C THR A 142 -1.81 -9.78 -16.60
N ASN A 143 -2.59 -8.91 -17.25
CA ASN A 143 -4.04 -9.03 -17.43
C ASN A 143 -4.50 -10.36 -18.06
N GLU A 144 -3.62 -11.07 -18.75
CA GLU A 144 -3.93 -12.37 -19.36
C GLU A 144 -3.82 -13.55 -18.37
N MET A 145 -3.20 -13.34 -17.20
CA MET A 145 -2.97 -14.39 -16.20
C MET A 145 -4.21 -14.67 -15.35
N THR A 146 -5.13 -13.71 -15.25
CA THR A 146 -6.34 -13.78 -14.45
C THR A 146 -7.57 -13.67 -15.34
N THR A 147 -8.60 -14.47 -15.03
CA THR A 147 -9.77 -14.63 -15.91
C THR A 147 -11.10 -14.68 -15.16
N SER A 148 -11.08 -14.43 -13.84
CA SER A 148 -12.32 -14.35 -13.05
C SER A 148 -13.10 -13.06 -13.35
N SER A 149 -12.41 -12.02 -13.84
CA SER A 149 -12.99 -10.81 -14.43
C SER A 149 -12.63 -10.71 -15.92
N LYS A 150 -13.33 -9.83 -16.65
CA LYS A 150 -13.05 -9.49 -18.06
C LYS A 150 -12.55 -8.06 -18.25
N ILE A 151 -12.44 -7.30 -17.16
CA ILE A 151 -11.99 -5.92 -17.20
C ILE A 151 -10.47 -5.87 -17.39
N SER A 152 -9.96 -4.74 -17.87
CA SER A 152 -8.52 -4.57 -18.10
C SER A 152 -7.79 -3.93 -16.90
N TRP A 153 -8.42 -3.95 -15.72
CA TRP A 153 -7.92 -3.32 -14.50
C TRP A 153 -8.14 -4.20 -13.27
N ASP A 154 -8.33 -5.50 -13.44
CA ASP A 154 -8.46 -6.42 -12.31
C ASP A 154 -7.11 -6.74 -11.66
N ASP A 155 -6.00 -6.70 -12.39
CA ASP A 155 -4.67 -6.95 -11.83
C ASP A 155 -4.01 -5.68 -11.23
N ILE A 156 -4.56 -5.22 -10.10
CA ILE A 156 -4.07 -4.08 -9.32
C ILE A 156 -4.00 -4.39 -7.82
N ASP A 157 -3.52 -3.43 -7.03
CA ASP A 157 -3.58 -3.42 -5.56
C ASP A 157 -2.90 -4.63 -4.89
N PRO A 158 -1.58 -4.83 -5.11
CA PRO A 158 -0.85 -5.93 -4.51
C PRO A 158 -0.75 -5.77 -2.98
N SER A 159 -1.00 -6.86 -2.27
CA SER A 159 -0.71 -7.03 -0.85
C SER A 159 0.06 -8.31 -0.56
N VAL A 160 1.13 -8.19 0.21
CA VAL A 160 2.10 -9.27 0.42
C VAL A 160 2.25 -9.59 1.90
N ILE A 161 2.41 -10.87 2.21
CA ILE A 161 2.73 -11.39 3.54
C ILE A 161 3.76 -12.51 3.45
N ILE A 162 4.62 -12.60 4.44
CA ILE A 162 5.46 -13.78 4.72
C ILE A 162 4.88 -14.40 5.98
N ASP A 163 4.44 -15.65 5.89
CA ASP A 163 3.84 -16.37 7.00
C ASP A 163 4.90 -16.89 7.97
N ASP A 164 4.47 -17.36 9.15
CA ASP A 164 5.37 -17.81 10.23
C ASP A 164 6.25 -19.02 9.82
N ASP A 165 5.85 -19.77 8.80
CA ASP A 165 6.61 -20.89 8.23
C ASP A 165 7.61 -20.46 7.13
N GLY A 166 7.68 -19.16 6.83
CA GLY A 166 8.54 -18.59 5.80
C GLY A 166 7.96 -18.60 4.39
N GLN A 167 6.77 -19.16 4.18
CA GLN A 167 6.09 -19.10 2.88
C GLN A 167 5.57 -17.68 2.64
N ALA A 168 5.91 -17.12 1.48
CA ALA A 168 5.39 -15.83 1.05
C ALA A 168 4.16 -15.99 0.16
N TYR A 169 3.25 -15.02 0.25
CA TYR A 169 2.02 -14.95 -0.54
C TYR A 169 1.79 -13.54 -1.05
N LEU A 170 1.32 -13.44 -2.29
CA LEU A 170 0.80 -12.21 -2.88
C LEU A 170 -0.71 -12.34 -3.03
N PHE A 171 -1.44 -11.33 -2.59
CA PHE A 171 -2.86 -11.09 -2.81
C PHE A 171 -3.01 -9.86 -3.68
N TRP A 172 -4.01 -9.80 -4.56
CA TRP A 172 -4.26 -8.62 -5.39
C TRP A 172 -5.67 -8.70 -5.99
N GLY A 173 -6.13 -7.63 -6.63
CA GLY A 173 -7.35 -7.72 -7.44
C GLY A 173 -8.27 -6.51 -7.39
N ASN A 174 -8.99 -6.27 -8.48
CA ASN A 174 -10.24 -5.51 -8.53
C ASN A 174 -11.37 -6.38 -9.12
N THR A 175 -12.59 -6.26 -8.59
CA THR A 175 -13.78 -7.09 -8.88
C THR A 175 -13.66 -8.55 -8.42
N ALA A 176 -12.48 -9.17 -8.58
CA ALA A 176 -12.13 -10.46 -8.02
C ALA A 176 -10.82 -10.33 -7.24
N CYS A 177 -10.72 -11.01 -6.10
CA CYS A 177 -9.50 -11.06 -5.29
C CYS A 177 -8.75 -12.36 -5.61
N TYR A 178 -7.48 -12.26 -5.94
CA TYR A 178 -6.61 -13.37 -6.27
C TYR A 178 -5.52 -13.53 -5.21
N TYR A 179 -4.93 -14.72 -5.15
CA TYR A 179 -3.70 -14.95 -4.41
C TYR A 179 -2.85 -16.07 -5.00
N ALA A 180 -1.54 -15.97 -4.80
CA ALA A 180 -0.58 -16.99 -5.17
C ALA A 180 0.57 -17.05 -4.15
N LYS A 181 1.16 -18.23 -3.99
CA LYS A 181 2.42 -18.37 -3.29
C LYS A 181 3.53 -17.73 -4.10
N LEU A 182 4.49 -17.13 -3.41
CA LEU A 182 5.75 -16.65 -3.98
C LEU A 182 6.87 -17.62 -3.63
N LYS A 183 7.82 -17.82 -4.54
CA LYS A 183 9.08 -18.48 -4.19
C LYS A 183 9.86 -17.65 -3.16
N GLU A 184 10.84 -18.28 -2.53
CA GLU A 184 11.68 -17.63 -1.51
C GLU A 184 12.38 -16.36 -2.02
N ASN A 185 12.70 -16.30 -3.32
CA ASN A 185 13.31 -15.12 -3.94
C ASN A 185 12.37 -13.90 -4.04
N MET A 186 11.07 -14.06 -3.77
CA MET A 186 10.01 -13.04 -3.84
C MET A 186 9.68 -12.53 -5.25
N LEU A 187 10.30 -13.08 -6.31
CA LEU A 187 10.25 -12.52 -7.67
C LEU A 187 9.36 -13.32 -8.65
N GLU A 188 8.85 -14.47 -8.23
CA GLU A 188 8.07 -15.37 -9.08
C GLU A 188 7.10 -16.22 -8.25
N PHE A 189 6.04 -16.69 -8.89
CA PHE A 189 5.05 -17.55 -8.25
C PHE A 189 5.56 -18.97 -8.02
N ASP A 190 5.10 -19.56 -6.92
CA ASP A 190 5.29 -20.96 -6.55
C ASP A 190 3.95 -21.71 -6.68
N GLY A 191 3.55 -21.98 -7.92
CA GLY A 191 2.29 -22.67 -8.23
C GLY A 191 1.22 -21.74 -8.83
N PRO A 192 -0.05 -22.18 -8.81
CA PRO A 192 -1.12 -21.51 -9.53
C PRO A 192 -1.60 -20.24 -8.82
N VAL A 193 -2.19 -19.34 -9.61
CA VAL A 193 -3.05 -18.26 -9.11
C VAL A 193 -4.40 -18.84 -8.71
N ASN A 194 -4.91 -18.41 -7.57
CA ASN A 194 -6.19 -18.85 -7.01
C ASN A 194 -7.10 -17.66 -6.77
N THR A 195 -8.41 -17.84 -6.89
CA THR A 195 -9.40 -16.80 -6.56
C THR A 195 -9.87 -16.97 -5.12
N VAL A 196 -9.79 -15.91 -4.32
CA VAL A 196 -10.24 -15.89 -2.92
C VAL A 196 -11.77 -15.92 -2.87
N GLN A 197 -12.30 -16.83 -2.07
CA GLN A 197 -13.74 -16.93 -1.78
C GLN A 197 -14.06 -16.36 -0.39
N GLY A 198 -15.32 -15.99 -0.15
CA GLY A 198 -15.77 -15.50 1.16
C GLY A 198 -15.53 -14.00 1.40
N LEU A 199 -15.39 -13.22 0.31
CA LEU A 199 -15.26 -11.76 0.33
C LEU A 199 -16.50 -11.12 -0.33
N PRO A 200 -17.64 -11.02 0.37
CA PRO A 200 -18.85 -10.43 -0.21
C PRO A 200 -18.61 -8.99 -0.65
N LYS A 201 -19.08 -8.66 -1.87
CA LYS A 201 -18.99 -7.33 -2.48
C LYS A 201 -17.56 -6.77 -2.57
N PHE A 202 -16.56 -7.64 -2.75
CA PHE A 202 -15.18 -7.21 -2.98
C PHE A 202 -15.10 -6.23 -4.16
N THR A 203 -14.51 -5.06 -3.92
CA THR A 203 -14.18 -4.07 -4.95
C THR A 203 -12.70 -4.16 -5.28
N GLU A 204 -11.81 -3.83 -4.35
CA GLU A 204 -10.34 -3.80 -4.54
C GLU A 204 -9.57 -3.68 -3.20
N ALA A 205 -8.33 -3.20 -3.22
CA ALA A 205 -7.50 -2.86 -2.06
C ALA A 205 -7.38 -3.95 -0.97
N PRO A 206 -7.02 -5.21 -1.31
CA PRO A 206 -6.78 -6.22 -0.30
C PRO A 206 -5.61 -5.80 0.60
N TRP A 207 -5.73 -6.06 1.91
CA TRP A 207 -4.62 -5.98 2.86
C TRP A 207 -4.63 -7.21 3.75
N ILE A 208 -3.60 -8.03 3.63
CA ILE A 208 -3.43 -9.24 4.43
C ILE A 208 -2.53 -8.96 5.65
N HIS A 209 -2.99 -9.34 6.84
CA HIS A 209 -2.16 -9.35 8.04
C HIS A 209 -2.50 -10.52 8.97
N LYS A 210 -1.57 -10.88 9.86
CA LYS A 210 -1.73 -11.95 10.83
C LYS A 210 -1.61 -11.43 12.26
N ARG A 211 -2.45 -11.91 13.17
CA ARG A 211 -2.39 -11.59 14.60
C ARG A 211 -3.01 -12.72 15.43
N ASN A 212 -2.29 -13.19 16.46
CA ASN A 212 -2.78 -14.19 17.42
C ASN A 212 -3.40 -15.44 16.76
N GLY A 213 -2.73 -15.98 15.73
CA GLY A 213 -3.19 -17.16 14.99
C GLY A 213 -4.44 -16.95 14.15
N TRP A 214 -4.78 -15.70 13.82
CA TRP A 214 -5.79 -15.34 12.82
C TRP A 214 -5.12 -14.61 11.66
N TYR A 215 -5.54 -14.95 10.44
CA TYR A 215 -5.33 -14.12 9.27
C TYR A 215 -6.54 -13.22 9.08
N TYR A 216 -6.27 -11.99 8.68
CA TYR A 216 -7.24 -10.95 8.41
C TYR A 216 -7.00 -10.44 7.01
N LEU A 217 -8.02 -10.53 6.16
CA LEU A 217 -8.01 -9.92 4.84
C LEU A 217 -9.03 -8.79 4.86
N SER A 218 -8.57 -7.55 4.96
CA SER A 218 -9.41 -6.37 4.76
C SER A 218 -9.39 -5.95 3.30
N TYR A 219 -10.46 -5.34 2.81
CA TYR A 219 -10.64 -5.01 1.41
C TYR A 219 -11.69 -3.92 1.22
N ALA A 220 -11.57 -3.15 0.13
CA ALA A 220 -12.57 -2.18 -0.27
C ALA A 220 -13.84 -2.89 -0.75
N VAL A 221 -15.00 -2.33 -0.43
CA VAL A 221 -16.32 -2.84 -0.82
C VAL A 221 -17.24 -1.73 -1.28
N GLU A 222 -18.12 -2.07 -2.22
CA GLU A 222 -19.08 -1.14 -2.84
C GLU A 222 -18.37 0.03 -3.57
N PHE A 223 -19.12 1.04 -4.01
CA PHE A 223 -18.58 2.27 -4.58
C PHE A 223 -19.62 3.41 -4.44
N PRO A 224 -19.35 4.52 -3.73
CA PRO A 224 -18.11 4.86 -3.00
C PRO A 224 -17.72 3.84 -1.93
N GLU A 225 -16.42 3.67 -1.74
CA GLU A 225 -15.86 2.52 -1.03
C GLU A 225 -15.94 2.65 0.50
N LYS A 226 -16.31 1.54 1.12
CA LYS A 226 -16.07 1.24 2.54
C LYS A 226 -14.93 0.22 2.64
N ILE A 227 -14.41 -0.01 3.83
CA ILE A 227 -13.54 -1.18 4.10
C ILE A 227 -14.34 -2.23 4.84
N ALA A 228 -14.29 -3.47 4.36
CA ALA A 228 -14.73 -4.64 5.09
C ALA A 228 -13.53 -5.55 5.43
N TYR A 229 -13.78 -6.62 6.19
CA TYR A 229 -12.78 -7.64 6.39
C TYR A 229 -13.36 -9.03 6.62
N SER A 230 -12.55 -10.03 6.29
CA SER A 230 -12.79 -11.44 6.58
C SER A 230 -11.64 -12.01 7.41
N MET A 231 -11.95 -13.04 8.20
CA MET A 231 -10.98 -13.75 9.04
C MET A 231 -10.84 -15.22 8.63
N SER A 232 -9.65 -15.79 8.76
CA SER A 232 -9.42 -17.23 8.63
C SER A 232 -8.36 -17.75 9.59
N LYS A 233 -8.40 -19.05 9.88
CA LYS A 233 -7.33 -19.78 10.57
C LYS A 233 -6.24 -20.29 9.64
N ASN A 234 -6.44 -20.19 8.33
CA ASN A 234 -5.50 -20.62 7.31
C ASN A 234 -5.40 -19.53 6.24
N ILE A 235 -4.19 -19.18 5.81
CA ILE A 235 -3.94 -18.16 4.79
C ILE A 235 -4.65 -18.44 3.46
N ASN A 236 -4.96 -19.70 3.16
CA ASN A 236 -5.70 -20.12 1.98
C ASN A 236 -7.23 -20.12 2.18
N GLY A 237 -7.72 -19.70 3.35
CA GLY A 237 -9.12 -19.76 3.72
C GLY A 237 -9.54 -21.12 4.35
N PRO A 238 -10.85 -21.38 4.50
CA PRO A 238 -11.96 -20.54 4.09
C PRO A 238 -12.01 -19.22 4.85
N TRP A 239 -12.43 -18.15 4.19
CA TRP A 239 -12.57 -16.81 4.77
C TRP A 239 -13.99 -16.57 5.27
N THR A 240 -14.11 -16.04 6.49
CA THR A 240 -15.40 -15.69 7.09
C THR A 240 -15.52 -14.18 7.21
N TYR A 241 -16.47 -13.58 6.51
CA TYR A 241 -16.81 -12.17 6.59
C TYR A 241 -17.17 -11.73 8.02
N LYS A 242 -16.67 -10.56 8.42
CA LYS A 242 -16.86 -10.00 9.78
C LYS A 242 -17.48 -8.61 9.83
N GLY A 243 -17.86 -8.05 8.68
CA GLY A 243 -18.53 -6.76 8.62
C GLY A 243 -17.67 -5.63 8.08
N ILE A 244 -18.27 -4.44 8.07
CA ILE A 244 -17.61 -3.18 7.73
C ILE A 244 -16.64 -2.80 8.85
N LEU A 245 -15.38 -2.56 8.48
CA LEU A 245 -14.29 -2.06 9.31
C LEU A 245 -14.21 -0.53 9.26
N ASN A 246 -14.26 0.08 8.08
CA ASN A 246 -14.19 1.53 7.91
C ASN A 246 -15.36 2.01 7.05
N GLU A 247 -16.00 3.12 7.43
CA GLU A 247 -17.03 3.76 6.61
C GLU A 247 -16.38 4.57 5.47
N ILE A 248 -17.21 5.17 4.61
CA ILE A 248 -16.75 5.97 3.46
C ILE A 248 -15.83 7.09 3.94
N ALA A 249 -14.62 7.15 3.38
CA ALA A 249 -13.63 8.18 3.71
C ALA A 249 -14.11 9.56 3.24
N GLY A 250 -13.80 10.59 4.03
CA GLY A 250 -14.25 11.95 3.74
C GLY A 250 -13.73 12.47 2.40
N ASN A 251 -14.65 12.92 1.53
CA ASN A 251 -14.34 13.52 0.22
C ASN A 251 -13.46 12.64 -0.71
N SER A 252 -13.58 11.31 -0.60
CA SER A 252 -12.91 10.35 -1.48
C SER A 252 -13.89 9.26 -1.91
N ASN A 253 -13.88 8.90 -3.19
CA ASN A 253 -14.65 7.74 -3.68
C ASN A 253 -13.94 6.41 -3.39
N THR A 254 -12.60 6.41 -3.35
CA THR A 254 -11.78 5.26 -2.96
C THR A 254 -11.52 5.26 -1.47
N ASN A 255 -11.30 4.08 -0.92
CA ASN A 255 -10.92 3.83 0.45
C ASN A 255 -9.90 2.70 0.45
N HIS A 256 -8.62 3.05 0.57
CA HIS A 256 -7.51 2.08 0.57
C HIS A 256 -6.81 2.10 1.92
N GLN A 257 -6.54 0.92 2.48
CA GLN A 257 -6.00 0.77 3.83
C GLN A 257 -4.71 -0.05 3.90
N SER A 258 -3.89 0.28 4.90
CA SER A 258 -2.93 -0.63 5.50
C SER A 258 -3.10 -0.72 7.02
N ILE A 259 -2.75 -1.88 7.58
CA ILE A 259 -2.84 -2.18 8.99
C ILE A 259 -1.48 -2.66 9.48
N ILE A 260 -0.93 -1.99 10.49
CA ILE A 260 0.35 -2.34 11.10
C ILE A 260 0.25 -2.38 12.62
N GLN A 261 1.13 -3.15 13.25
CA GLN A 261 1.42 -3.04 14.67
C GLN A 261 2.78 -2.39 14.87
N PHE A 262 2.84 -1.34 15.68
CA PHE A 262 4.08 -0.66 16.02
C PHE A 262 4.11 -0.30 17.50
N LYS A 263 5.19 -0.64 18.21
CA LYS A 263 5.36 -0.37 19.66
C LYS A 263 4.15 -0.79 20.52
N GLY A 264 3.64 -2.00 20.27
CA GLY A 264 2.53 -2.59 21.03
C GLY A 264 1.14 -1.99 20.72
N LYS A 265 1.05 -1.19 19.67
CA LYS A 265 -0.12 -0.41 19.29
C LYS A 265 -0.50 -0.76 17.84
N ASP A 266 -1.78 -1.04 17.58
CA ASP A 266 -2.27 -1.35 16.22
C ASP A 266 -2.83 -0.08 15.54
N TYR A 267 -2.50 0.13 14.27
CA TYR A 267 -2.82 1.34 13.52
C TYR A 267 -3.55 1.00 12.22
N PHE A 268 -4.53 1.83 11.87
CA PHE A 268 -5.22 1.80 10.58
C PHE A 268 -4.80 3.05 9.81
N ILE A 269 -4.12 2.85 8.69
CA ILE A 269 -3.59 3.91 7.84
C ILE A 269 -4.41 3.87 6.56
N TYR A 270 -4.93 5.01 6.13
CA TYR A 270 -5.86 5.11 5.01
C TYR A 270 -5.70 6.45 4.28
N HIS A 271 -6.48 6.73 3.24
CA HIS A 271 -6.54 8.06 2.63
C HIS A 271 -7.94 8.68 2.71
N ASN A 272 -8.00 10.00 2.62
CA ASN A 272 -9.22 10.78 2.37
C ASN A 272 -8.95 11.88 1.33
N GLY A 273 -9.91 12.72 1.00
CA GLY A 273 -9.74 13.87 0.10
C GLY A 273 -9.84 15.22 0.84
N ALA A 274 -9.35 15.32 2.07
CA ALA A 274 -9.71 16.43 2.96
C ALA A 274 -8.79 17.67 2.93
N ILE A 275 -7.66 17.66 2.20
CA ILE A 275 -6.78 18.84 2.13
C ILE A 275 -7.47 19.98 1.38
N ASN A 276 -7.73 21.10 2.04
CA ASN A 276 -8.26 22.29 1.40
C ASN A 276 -7.17 23.05 0.59
N PRO A 277 -7.54 23.73 -0.51
CA PRO A 277 -8.89 23.85 -1.06
C PRO A 277 -9.24 22.80 -2.12
N ASN A 278 -8.30 21.94 -2.50
CA ASN A 278 -8.40 21.13 -3.72
C ASN A 278 -8.44 19.61 -3.49
N GLY A 279 -8.58 19.15 -2.25
CA GLY A 279 -8.64 17.73 -1.93
C GLY A 279 -9.87 17.08 -2.55
N GLY A 280 -9.74 15.79 -2.88
CA GLY A 280 -10.81 15.01 -3.50
C GLY A 280 -10.33 13.64 -3.93
N SER A 281 -11.18 12.92 -4.67
CA SER A 281 -10.92 11.55 -5.15
C SER A 281 -9.61 11.34 -5.93
N TYR A 282 -9.08 12.37 -6.59
CA TYR A 282 -7.84 12.30 -7.38
C TYR A 282 -6.68 13.08 -6.75
N ARG A 283 -6.91 13.61 -5.55
CA ARG A 283 -6.03 14.49 -4.78
C ARG A 283 -6.19 14.12 -3.31
N ARG A 284 -5.79 12.90 -3.01
CA ARG A 284 -6.03 12.23 -1.72
C ARG A 284 -4.92 12.55 -0.72
N SER A 285 -5.11 12.16 0.52
CA SER A 285 -4.23 12.52 1.63
C SER A 285 -4.26 11.45 2.70
N VAL A 286 -3.08 10.99 3.12
CA VAL A 286 -2.97 9.88 4.07
C VAL A 286 -3.37 10.33 5.48
N CYS A 287 -4.13 9.49 6.14
CA CYS A 287 -4.65 9.63 7.50
C CYS A 287 -4.30 8.38 8.32
N ILE A 288 -4.23 8.53 9.64
CA ILE A 288 -3.95 7.45 10.58
C ILE A 288 -4.90 7.55 11.77
N ASP A 289 -5.51 6.42 12.11
CA ASP A 289 -6.28 6.26 13.34
C ASP A 289 -5.93 4.94 14.06
N ARG A 290 -6.37 4.82 15.32
CA ARG A 290 -6.13 3.63 16.12
C ARG A 290 -7.04 2.48 15.67
N LEU A 291 -6.45 1.30 15.48
CA LEU A 291 -7.19 0.05 15.35
C LEU A 291 -7.26 -0.64 16.70
N TYR A 292 -8.41 -1.25 17.00
CA TYR A 292 -8.62 -2.03 18.21
C TYR A 292 -9.26 -3.36 17.87
N TYR A 293 -8.84 -4.40 18.59
CA TYR A 293 -9.43 -5.74 18.47
C TYR A 293 -10.27 -6.06 19.71
N ASN A 294 -11.36 -6.77 19.49
CA ASN A 294 -12.17 -7.40 20.53
C ASN A 294 -11.46 -8.66 21.06
N LYS A 295 -11.97 -9.19 22.18
CA LYS A 295 -11.41 -10.39 22.83
C LYS A 295 -11.47 -11.64 21.95
N ASP A 296 -12.46 -11.75 21.07
CA ASP A 296 -12.62 -12.86 20.13
C ASP A 296 -11.71 -12.74 18.88
N GLY A 297 -10.92 -11.67 18.80
CA GLY A 297 -10.06 -11.37 17.67
C GLY A 297 -10.71 -10.55 16.57
N SER A 298 -12.03 -10.28 16.59
CA SER A 298 -12.66 -9.37 15.62
C SER A 298 -12.14 -7.94 15.78
N MET A 299 -12.05 -7.18 14.70
CA MET A 299 -11.69 -5.76 14.71
C MET A 299 -12.91 -4.90 15.06
N LYS A 300 -12.71 -3.88 15.89
CA LYS A 300 -13.68 -2.80 16.10
C LYS A 300 -13.69 -1.90 14.87
N LYS A 301 -14.87 -1.33 14.56
CA LYS A 301 -14.97 -0.29 13.52
C LYS A 301 -14.00 0.84 13.79
N ILE A 302 -13.36 1.32 12.72
CA ILE A 302 -12.51 2.49 12.74
C ILE A 302 -13.37 3.72 13.01
N ILE A 303 -12.86 4.57 13.90
CA ILE A 303 -13.38 5.91 14.11
C ILE A 303 -12.37 6.84 13.46
N MET A 304 -12.70 7.32 12.25
CA MET A 304 -11.88 8.32 11.55
C MET A 304 -11.96 9.65 12.30
N THR A 305 -10.82 10.27 12.62
CA THR A 305 -10.78 11.50 13.40
C THR A 305 -10.00 12.61 12.71
N THR A 306 -10.31 13.87 13.07
CA THR A 306 -9.47 15.02 12.68
C THR A 306 -8.21 15.07 13.52
N GLU A 307 -8.32 14.71 14.80
CA GLU A 307 -7.23 14.71 15.77
C GLU A 307 -6.16 13.64 15.51
N GLY A 308 -6.51 12.59 14.76
CA GLY A 308 -5.64 11.46 14.48
C GLY A 308 -5.16 10.74 15.75
N ILE A 309 -3.94 10.23 15.69
CA ILE A 309 -3.30 9.55 16.82
C ILE A 309 -2.58 10.53 17.75
N LYS A 310 -2.53 10.18 19.04
CA LYS A 310 -1.87 10.94 20.12
C LYS A 310 -0.74 10.13 20.77
#